data_AF-W4FQQ8-F1
#
_entry.id   AF-W4FQQ8-F1
#
_cell.length_a   1.000
_cell.length_b   1.000
_cell.length_c   1.000
_cell.angle_alpha   90.00
_cell.angle_beta   90.00
_cell.angle_gamma   90.00
#
_symmetry.space_group_name_H-M   'P 1'
#
loop_
_entity.id
_entity.type
_entity.pdbx_description
1 polymer ?
#
loop_
_entity_poly.entity_id
_entity_poly.type
_entity_poly.pdbx_seq_one_letter_code
_entity_poly.pdbx_strand_id
1 'polypeptide(L)'
;MISVVVVGVLAAAASSAHETSLPDCTTMINIAPLLYKDILANHQDEIGKCLGYSKFHAAIKEDRRPNREELALFFESNDCREIVRLLLRKVDENGSRCSLGTLGTSLGQLASLPFEDLKAIYAPFLRATTPAR
;
A
#
# COMPACT_ATOMS: atom_id res chain seq x y z
N MET A 1 -33.74 -38.68 45.62
CA MET A 1 -32.41 -39.04 46.15
C MET A 1 -31.63 -39.74 45.06
N ILE A 2 -30.53 -39.12 44.65
CA ILE A 2 -29.19 -39.67 44.31
C ILE A 2 -28.56 -38.65 43.36
N SER A 3 -27.73 -37.81 43.95
CA SER A 3 -26.73 -37.01 43.25
C SER A 3 -25.79 -37.94 42.50
N VAL A 4 -25.51 -37.63 41.24
CA VAL A 4 -24.27 -38.06 40.59
C VAL A 4 -23.61 -36.83 40.00
N VAL A 5 -22.69 -36.28 40.78
CA VAL A 5 -21.67 -35.36 40.34
C VAL A 5 -20.64 -36.18 39.57
N VAL A 6 -20.55 -36.00 38.25
CA VAL A 6 -19.39 -36.47 37.49
C VAL A 6 -18.56 -35.24 37.12
N VAL A 7 -17.48 -35.10 37.89
CA VAL A 7 -16.30 -34.31 37.58
C VAL A 7 -15.56 -35.00 36.44
N GLY A 8 -15.12 -34.22 35.44
CA GLY A 8 -14.23 -34.67 34.37
C GLY A 8 -14.68 -34.04 33.05
N VAL A 9 -13.89 -33.26 32.32
CA VAL A 9 -12.44 -33.13 32.26
C VAL A 9 -12.15 -31.68 31.88
N LEU A 10 -11.11 -31.10 32.47
CA LEU A 10 -10.50 -29.86 32.01
C LEU A 10 -10.13 -30.02 30.53
N ALA A 11 -10.97 -29.53 29.63
CA ALA A 11 -10.48 -29.09 28.34
C ALA A 11 -9.73 -27.79 28.62
N ALA A 12 -8.43 -27.92 28.86
CA ALA A 12 -7.50 -26.82 28.79
C ALA A 12 -7.71 -26.16 27.42
N ALA A 13 -8.41 -25.03 27.42
CA ALA A 13 -8.20 -24.02 26.40
C ALA A 13 -6.73 -23.65 26.56
N ALA A 14 -5.87 -24.33 25.81
CA ALA A 14 -4.53 -23.90 25.55
C ALA A 14 -4.65 -22.61 24.73
N SER A 15 -5.00 -21.53 25.42
CA SER A 15 -4.69 -20.17 25.02
C SER A 15 -3.18 -19.98 25.20
N SER A 16 -2.39 -20.72 24.43
CA SER A 16 -1.12 -20.21 23.95
C SER A 16 -1.48 -19.38 22.73
N ALA A 17 -1.69 -18.07 22.84
CA ALA A 17 -0.59 -17.11 22.99
C ALA A 17 0.62 -17.51 22.12
N HIS A 18 0.36 -17.92 20.87
CA HIS A 18 1.25 -17.52 19.82
C HIS A 18 0.96 -16.02 19.65
N GLU A 19 1.81 -15.17 20.19
CA GLU A 19 1.95 -13.83 19.63
C GLU A 19 2.27 -14.07 18.16
N THR A 20 1.23 -14.04 17.32
CA THR A 20 1.39 -14.03 15.88
C THR A 20 2.01 -12.69 15.57
N SER A 21 3.33 -12.57 15.78
CA SER A 21 4.12 -11.48 15.28
C SER A 21 3.77 -11.38 13.81
N LEU A 22 3.16 -10.27 13.42
CA LEU A 22 2.85 -10.01 12.04
C LEU A 22 4.13 -10.23 11.22
N PRO A 23 4.04 -10.84 10.03
CA PRO A 23 5.22 -11.05 9.20
C PRO A 23 5.87 -9.70 8.89
N ASP A 24 7.21 -9.66 8.93
CA ASP A 24 7.96 -8.47 8.57
C ASP A 24 7.91 -8.26 7.05
N CYS A 25 7.23 -7.19 6.66
CA CYS A 25 7.05 -6.73 5.31
C CYS A 25 8.17 -5.78 4.85
N THR A 26 9.18 -5.49 5.66
CA THR A 26 10.25 -4.52 5.29
C THR A 26 10.92 -4.86 3.95
N THR A 27 10.92 -6.13 3.54
CA THR A 27 11.38 -6.55 2.21
C THR A 27 10.26 -6.51 1.17
N MET A 28 10.54 -5.92 -0.01
CA MET A 28 9.59 -5.84 -1.13
C MET A 28 9.04 -7.21 -1.56
N ILE A 29 9.79 -8.31 -1.34
CA ILE A 29 9.35 -9.68 -1.66
C ILE A 29 8.06 -10.06 -0.92
N ASN A 30 7.84 -9.56 0.29
CA ASN A 30 6.66 -9.90 1.11
C ASN A 30 5.49 -8.93 0.90
N ILE A 31 5.77 -7.65 0.64
CA ILE A 31 4.75 -6.63 0.35
C ILE A 31 4.20 -6.81 -1.06
N ALA A 32 5.06 -7.11 -2.04
CA ALA A 32 4.66 -7.01 -3.43
C ALA A 32 3.52 -7.97 -3.83
N PRO A 33 3.50 -9.23 -3.36
CA PRO A 33 2.37 -10.12 -3.58
C PRO A 33 1.08 -9.64 -2.92
N LEU A 34 1.17 -8.96 -1.76
CA LEU A 34 0.01 -8.48 -1.00
C LEU A 34 -0.62 -7.23 -1.62
N LEU A 35 0.22 -6.30 -2.12
CA LEU A 35 -0.25 -5.02 -2.66
C LEU A 35 -0.41 -5.03 -4.18
N TYR A 36 0.57 -5.56 -4.90
CA TYR A 36 0.66 -5.37 -6.34
C TYR A 36 0.12 -6.54 -7.15
N LYS A 37 0.12 -7.78 -6.63
CA LYS A 37 -0.23 -8.96 -7.45
C LYS A 37 -1.62 -8.86 -8.09
N ASP A 38 -2.64 -8.51 -7.29
CA ASP A 38 -4.02 -8.40 -7.78
C ASP A 38 -4.17 -7.24 -8.77
N ILE A 39 -3.53 -6.11 -8.48
CA ILE A 39 -3.57 -4.92 -9.33
C ILE A 39 -2.86 -5.18 -10.66
N LEU A 40 -1.69 -5.81 -10.63
CA LEU A 40 -0.94 -6.19 -11.82
C LEU A 40 -1.63 -7.29 -12.63
N ALA A 41 -2.47 -8.12 -12.02
CA ALA A 41 -3.20 -9.16 -12.74
C ALA A 41 -4.47 -8.61 -13.42
N ASN A 42 -5.18 -7.70 -12.76
CA ASN A 42 -6.54 -7.30 -13.15
C ASN A 42 -6.66 -5.88 -13.72
N HIS A 43 -5.63 -5.04 -13.59
CA HIS A 43 -5.67 -3.62 -13.97
C HIS A 43 -4.51 -3.21 -14.89
N GLN A 44 -4.03 -4.13 -15.75
CA GLN A 44 -2.89 -3.84 -16.63
C GLN A 44 -3.18 -2.71 -17.63
N ASP A 45 -4.42 -2.57 -18.08
CA ASP A 45 -4.81 -1.52 -19.02
C ASP A 45 -4.74 -0.13 -18.36
N GLU A 46 -5.28 0.02 -17.15
CA GLU A 46 -5.21 1.26 -16.39
C GLU A 46 -3.77 1.60 -15.99
N ILE A 47 -2.96 0.58 -15.62
CA ILE A 47 -1.53 0.75 -15.39
C ILE A 47 -0.84 1.26 -16.65
N GLY A 48 -1.10 0.62 -17.80
CA GLY A 48 -0.51 0.99 -19.09
C GLY A 48 -0.88 2.42 -19.49
N LYS A 49 -2.15 2.80 -19.38
CA LYS A 49 -2.65 4.16 -19.66
C LYS A 49 -2.01 5.19 -18.73
N CYS A 50 -1.97 4.91 -17.43
CA CYS A 50 -1.31 5.78 -16.46
C CYS A 50 0.17 5.97 -16.78
N LEU A 51 0.93 4.89 -16.94
CA LEU A 51 2.39 4.95 -17.18
C LEU A 51 2.73 5.57 -18.54
N GLY A 52 1.88 5.36 -19.55
CA GLY A 52 2.00 5.96 -20.86
C GLY A 52 1.74 7.46 -20.83
N TYR A 53 0.61 7.88 -20.23
CA TYR A 53 0.23 9.30 -20.15
C TYR A 53 1.21 10.12 -19.30
N SER A 54 1.55 9.63 -18.10
CA SER A 54 2.52 10.29 -17.20
C SER A 54 3.97 10.19 -17.67
N LYS A 55 4.24 9.35 -18.68
CA LYS A 55 5.59 8.96 -19.14
C LYS A 55 6.47 8.33 -18.05
N PHE A 56 5.88 7.87 -16.95
CA PHE A 56 6.62 7.15 -15.90
C PHE A 56 7.30 5.89 -16.42
N HIS A 57 6.78 5.26 -17.48
CA HIS A 57 7.44 4.12 -18.12
C HIS A 57 8.89 4.48 -18.56
N ALA A 58 9.12 5.70 -19.05
CA ALA A 58 10.43 6.15 -19.51
C ALA A 58 11.37 6.36 -18.32
N ALA A 59 10.88 7.01 -17.27
CA ALA A 59 11.62 7.19 -16.01
C ALA A 59 12.04 5.85 -15.40
N ILE A 60 11.13 4.86 -15.35
CA ILE A 60 11.41 3.50 -14.87
C ILE A 60 12.46 2.81 -15.74
N LYS A 61 12.32 2.89 -17.07
CA LYS A 61 13.26 2.26 -18.02
C LYS A 61 14.67 2.85 -17.90
N GLU A 62 14.77 4.13 -17.60
CA GLU A 62 16.02 4.86 -17.43
C GLU A 62 16.57 4.80 -15.99
N ASP A 63 15.92 4.04 -15.10
CA ASP A 63 16.25 3.93 -13.67
C ASP A 63 16.44 5.30 -12.99
N ARG A 64 15.58 6.24 -13.34
CA ARG A 64 15.59 7.60 -12.78
C ARG A 64 14.28 7.92 -12.10
N ARG A 65 14.32 8.93 -11.23
CA ARG A 65 13.09 9.51 -10.70
C ARG A 65 12.34 10.26 -11.81
N PRO A 66 10.99 10.23 -11.79
CA PRO A 66 10.22 11.06 -12.70
C PRO A 66 10.55 12.53 -12.50
N ASN A 67 10.67 13.27 -13.60
CA ASN A 67 10.88 14.70 -13.53
C ASN A 67 9.56 15.41 -13.20
N ARG A 68 9.65 16.72 -13.04
CA ARG A 68 8.52 17.59 -12.69
C ARG A 68 7.34 17.50 -13.66
N GLU A 69 7.60 17.49 -14.97
CA GLU A 69 6.55 17.45 -16.00
C GLU A 69 5.84 16.10 -15.99
N GLU A 70 6.60 15.02 -15.85
CA GLU A 70 6.07 13.66 -15.73
C GLU A 70 5.21 13.52 -14.46
N LEU A 71 5.66 14.08 -13.33
CA LEU A 71 4.88 14.14 -12.09
C LEU A 71 3.60 14.97 -12.26
N ALA A 72 3.64 16.09 -12.98
CA ALA A 72 2.45 16.89 -13.24
C ALA A 72 1.41 16.08 -14.03
N LEU A 73 1.83 15.43 -15.12
CA LEU A 73 0.97 14.56 -15.94
C LEU A 73 0.40 13.39 -15.12
N PHE A 74 1.20 12.81 -14.23
CA PHE A 74 0.72 11.78 -13.30
C PHE A 74 -0.47 12.27 -12.46
N PHE A 75 -0.39 13.47 -11.87
CA PHE A 75 -1.46 14.04 -11.04
C PHE A 75 -2.65 14.62 -11.85
N GLU A 76 -2.56 14.66 -13.17
CA GLU A 76 -3.65 15.01 -14.09
C GLU A 76 -4.38 13.78 -14.65
N SER A 77 -3.77 12.60 -14.60
CA SER A 77 -4.34 11.36 -15.11
C SER A 77 -5.38 10.75 -14.17
N ASN A 78 -6.60 10.55 -14.69
CA ASN A 78 -7.64 9.78 -13.99
C ASN A 78 -7.26 8.31 -13.83
N ASP A 79 -6.54 7.73 -14.80
CA ASP A 79 -6.05 6.35 -14.70
C ASP A 79 -5.03 6.21 -13.57
N CYS A 80 -4.09 7.17 -13.45
CA CYS A 80 -3.13 7.16 -12.34
C CYS A 80 -3.79 7.34 -10.98
N ARG A 81 -4.81 8.20 -10.90
CA ARG A 81 -5.64 8.34 -9.70
C ARG A 81 -6.29 7.01 -9.32
N GLU A 82 -6.86 6.28 -10.29
CA GLU A 82 -7.51 5.00 -10.02
C GLU A 82 -6.51 3.93 -9.56
N ILE A 83 -5.34 3.85 -10.19
CA ILE A 83 -4.28 2.91 -9.76
C ILE A 83 -3.84 3.19 -8.33
N VAL A 84 -3.57 4.45 -7.98
CA VAL A 84 -3.21 4.80 -6.60
C VAL A 84 -4.35 4.48 -5.63
N ARG A 85 -5.60 4.71 -6.03
CA ARG A 85 -6.76 4.36 -5.21
C ARG A 85 -6.87 2.85 -4.96
N LEU A 86 -6.62 2.02 -5.97
CA LEU A 86 -6.58 0.57 -5.85
C LEU A 86 -5.44 0.12 -4.93
N LEU A 87 -4.25 0.72 -5.08
CA LEU A 87 -3.11 0.44 -4.21
C LEU A 87 -3.40 0.79 -2.75
N LEU A 88 -3.97 1.96 -2.50
CA LEU A 88 -4.37 2.39 -1.16
C LEU A 88 -5.43 1.47 -0.57
N ARG A 89 -6.40 1.01 -1.37
CA ARG A 89 -7.38 0.01 -0.91
C ARG A 89 -6.70 -1.30 -0.52
N LYS A 90 -5.72 -1.77 -1.29
CA LYS A 90 -4.96 -2.98 -0.93
C LYS A 90 -4.14 -2.80 0.33
N VAL A 91 -3.60 -1.60 0.56
CA VAL A 91 -2.95 -1.27 1.82
C VAL A 91 -3.96 -1.29 2.97
N ASP A 92 -5.17 -0.77 2.80
CA ASP A 92 -6.20 -0.84 3.84
C ASP A 92 -6.61 -2.29 4.14
N GLU A 93 -6.90 -3.07 3.09
CA GLU A 93 -7.28 -4.50 3.16
C GLU A 93 -6.20 -5.38 3.81
N ASN A 94 -4.92 -5.06 3.58
CA ASN A 94 -3.79 -5.90 4.02
C ASN A 94 -2.93 -5.22 5.09
N GLY A 95 -3.28 -4.02 5.52
CA GLY A 95 -2.44 -3.17 6.36
C GLY A 95 -2.20 -3.75 7.74
N SER A 96 -3.15 -4.55 8.22
CA SER A 96 -3.08 -5.33 9.47
C SER A 96 -2.41 -6.68 9.31
N ARG A 97 -2.11 -7.12 8.08
CA ARG A 97 -1.60 -8.47 7.79
C ARG A 97 -0.07 -8.55 7.82
N CYS A 98 0.62 -7.41 7.89
CA CYS A 98 2.06 -7.37 8.06
C CYS A 98 2.55 -6.06 8.70
N SER A 99 3.72 -6.12 9.34
CA SER A 99 4.38 -4.98 9.96
C SER A 99 5.61 -4.54 9.17
N LEU A 100 5.92 -3.26 9.21
CA LEU A 100 7.11 -2.64 8.63
C LEU A 100 8.08 -2.24 9.73
N GLY A 101 9.32 -2.69 9.59
CA GLY A 101 10.43 -2.38 10.48
C GLY A 101 10.37 -3.11 11.83
N THR A 102 11.45 -2.96 12.60
CA THR A 102 11.61 -3.54 13.94
C THR A 102 10.67 -2.96 14.99
N LEU A 103 10.01 -1.84 14.69
CA LEU A 103 9.03 -1.18 15.57
C LEU A 103 7.61 -1.73 15.41
N GLY A 104 7.37 -2.64 14.47
CA GLY A 104 6.06 -3.29 14.31
C GLY A 104 4.98 -2.38 13.70
N THR A 105 5.37 -1.26 13.07
CA THR A 105 4.44 -0.31 12.45
C THR A 105 3.62 -1.01 11.37
N SER A 106 2.30 -1.01 11.47
CA SER A 106 1.49 -1.72 10.48
C SER A 106 1.57 -1.00 9.12
N LEU A 107 1.49 -1.74 8.02
CA LEU A 107 1.55 -1.15 6.67
C LEU A 107 0.43 -0.10 6.45
N GLY A 108 -0.73 -0.30 7.08
CA GLY A 108 -1.84 0.67 7.09
C GLY A 108 -1.54 1.98 7.83
N GLN A 109 -0.60 1.97 8.78
CA GLN A 109 -0.13 3.19 9.45
C GLN A 109 0.79 4.04 8.55
N LEU A 110 1.43 3.45 7.54
CA LEU A 110 2.38 4.13 6.65
C LEU A 110 1.80 4.53 5.29
N ALA A 111 0.63 4.01 4.91
CA ALA A 111 0.02 4.38 3.64
C ALA A 111 -1.46 4.74 3.83
N SER A 112 -1.77 6.03 3.77
CA SER A 112 -3.15 6.49 3.72
C SER A 112 -3.30 7.95 3.31
N LEU A 113 -2.39 8.50 2.50
CA LEU A 113 -2.68 9.78 1.86
C LEU A 113 -3.51 9.52 0.60
N PRO A 114 -4.77 10.00 0.54
CA PRO A 114 -5.52 10.07 -0.70
C PRO A 114 -4.71 10.73 -1.81
N PHE A 115 -5.00 10.37 -3.07
CA PHE A 115 -4.31 10.91 -4.23
C PHE A 115 -4.28 12.44 -4.28
N GLU A 116 -5.35 13.10 -3.82
CA GLU A 116 -5.41 14.58 -3.76
C GLU A 116 -4.49 15.17 -2.70
N ASP A 117 -4.35 14.52 -1.54
CA ASP A 117 -3.45 14.99 -0.49
C ASP A 117 -2.00 14.77 -0.91
N LEU A 118 -1.72 13.67 -1.62
CA LEU A 118 -0.44 13.46 -2.29
C LEU A 118 -0.17 14.59 -3.29
N LYS A 119 -1.14 14.92 -4.16
CA LYS A 119 -1.01 16.03 -5.12
C LYS A 119 -0.73 17.36 -4.43
N ALA A 120 -1.39 17.64 -3.30
CA ALA A 120 -1.19 18.87 -2.53
C ALA A 120 0.24 18.99 -1.97
N ILE A 121 0.84 17.90 -1.50
CA ILE A 121 2.23 17.86 -1.03
C ILE A 121 3.20 18.18 -2.18
N TYR A 122 2.92 17.67 -3.39
CA TYR A 122 3.76 17.92 -4.56
C TYR A 122 3.49 19.28 -5.21
N ALA A 123 2.35 19.94 -4.95
CA ALA A 123 1.93 21.17 -5.60
C ALA A 123 2.99 22.30 -5.60
N PRO A 124 3.76 22.56 -4.52
CA PRO A 124 4.83 23.56 -4.52
C PRO A 124 5.94 23.25 -5.51
N PHE A 125 6.25 21.96 -5.71
CA PHE A 125 7.27 21.49 -6.65
C PHE A 125 6.76 21.42 -8.09
N LEU A 126 5.42 21.35 -8.26
CA LEU A 126 4.75 21.27 -9.56
C LEU A 126 4.45 22.65 -10.18
N ARG A 127 4.33 23.74 -9.40
CA ARG A 127 4.18 25.11 -9.92
C ARG A 127 5.49 25.70 -10.41
N ALA A 128 5.58 26.02 -11.71
CA ALA A 128 6.80 26.57 -12.30
C ALA A 128 7.32 27.68 -11.38
N THR A 129 8.60 27.63 -11.00
CA THR A 129 9.26 28.80 -10.44
C THR A 129 9.15 29.86 -11.50
N THR A 130 8.13 30.72 -11.39
CA THR A 130 8.01 31.93 -12.17
C THR A 130 9.34 32.64 -11.96
N PRO A 131 10.18 32.84 -12.99
CA PRO A 131 11.37 33.64 -12.80
C PRO A 131 10.90 34.99 -12.27
N ALA A 132 11.38 35.37 -11.08
CA ALA A 132 11.15 36.70 -10.55
C ALA A 132 11.61 37.69 -11.62
N ARG A 133 10.65 38.45 -12.15
CA ARG A 133 10.88 39.44 -13.21
C ARG A 133 11.35 40.74 -12.58
#